data_AF-A0AAX4H3T6-F1
#
_entry.id   AF-A0AAX4H3T6-F1
#
_cell.length_a   1.000
_cell.length_b   1.000
_cell.length_c   1.000
_cell.angle_alpha   90.00
_cell.angle_beta   90.00
_cell.angle_gamma   90.00
#
_symmetry.space_group_name_H-M   'P 1'
#
loop_
_entity.id
_entity.type
_entity.pdbx_description
1 polymer ?
#
loop_
_entity_poly.entity_id
_entity_poly.type
_entity_poly.pdbx_seq_one_letter_code
_entity_poly.pdbx_strand_id
1 'polypeptide(L)'
;MSSFVQQASKSTVGSISVSYPEFQNSQEFLLPQNDFDEDEQLYNAVDTQALIRKYPNIEIPLYKIDEQEALAMVVPHFANSIAERYVAKQIALLSKQLTQWLILSPCQINNNISICRLDLSSRMFTDVPILQPPHFITGICASLLSELMKLNVDPANIGALVLNSEGQPGFEKIDADALMEAAEKSASFLVGEQSKQKFLKTLSLTVRKINSAVTSGMYI
;
A
#
# COMPACT_ATOMS: atom_id res chain seq x y z
N MET A 1 -2.08 -6.57 2.54
CA MET A 1 -2.93 -5.37 2.76
C MET A 1 -4.21 -5.35 1.93
N SER A 2 -4.20 -5.78 0.67
CA SER A 2 -5.39 -5.78 -0.20
C SER A 2 -6.62 -6.47 0.41
N SER A 3 -6.42 -7.61 1.08
CA SER A 3 -7.48 -8.37 1.75
C SER A 3 -8.27 -7.52 2.75
N PHE A 4 -7.63 -6.58 3.44
CA PHE A 4 -8.25 -5.69 4.43
C PHE A 4 -9.36 -4.83 3.82
N VAL A 5 -9.03 -4.14 2.72
CA VAL A 5 -10.00 -3.29 2.00
C VAL A 5 -11.01 -4.15 1.23
N GLN A 6 -10.59 -5.32 0.74
CA GLN A 6 -11.47 -6.20 -0.04
C GLN A 6 -12.65 -6.76 0.75
N GLN A 7 -12.52 -6.96 2.07
CA GLN A 7 -13.62 -7.49 2.89
C GLN A 7 -14.67 -6.46 3.31
N ALA A 8 -14.39 -5.16 3.18
CA ALA A 8 -15.38 -4.11 3.46
C ALA A 8 -16.36 -3.96 2.29
N SER A 9 -17.64 -3.70 2.60
CA SER A 9 -18.62 -3.25 1.59
C SER A 9 -18.21 -1.89 1.06
N LYS A 10 -18.05 -1.79 -0.26
CA LYS A 10 -17.48 -0.60 -0.88
C LYS A 10 -17.93 -0.43 -2.32
N SER A 11 -17.86 0.81 -2.78
CA SER A 11 -18.05 1.22 -4.17
C SER A 11 -16.85 2.01 -4.66
N THR A 12 -16.47 1.85 -5.93
CA THR A 12 -15.41 2.66 -6.55
C THR A 12 -15.93 4.05 -6.85
N VAL A 13 -15.26 5.08 -6.33
CA VAL A 13 -15.66 6.50 -6.50
C VAL A 13 -14.67 7.33 -7.30
N GLY A 14 -13.51 6.75 -7.65
CA GLY A 14 -12.52 7.38 -8.51
C GLY A 14 -11.26 6.53 -8.63
N SER A 15 -10.24 7.08 -9.28
CA SER A 15 -8.94 6.44 -9.42
C SER A 15 -7.81 7.47 -9.56
N ILE A 16 -6.59 7.05 -9.22
CA ILE A 16 -5.35 7.77 -9.53
C ILE A 16 -4.65 7.00 -10.64
N SER A 17 -4.47 7.64 -11.80
CA SER A 17 -3.70 7.09 -12.91
C SER A 17 -2.23 7.52 -12.81
N VAL A 18 -1.32 6.55 -12.94
CA VAL A 18 0.12 6.76 -13.03
C VAL A 18 0.56 6.27 -14.40
N SER A 19 1.16 7.15 -15.18
CA SER A 19 1.69 6.85 -16.51
C SER A 19 3.10 7.40 -16.67
N TYR A 20 3.90 6.70 -17.48
CA TYR A 20 5.29 7.06 -17.77
C TYR A 20 5.42 7.36 -19.28
N PRO A 21 5.16 8.62 -19.70
CA PRO A 21 5.10 8.95 -21.13
C PRO A 21 6.44 8.74 -21.86
N GLU A 22 7.56 8.90 -21.15
CA GLU A 22 8.91 8.71 -21.71
C GLU A 22 9.15 7.30 -22.24
N PHE A 23 8.51 6.28 -21.65
CA PHE A 23 8.62 4.88 -22.08
C PHE A 23 7.57 4.48 -23.14
N GLN A 24 6.55 5.31 -23.35
CA GLN A 24 5.54 5.10 -24.40
C GLN A 24 6.02 5.66 -25.74
N ASN A 25 6.68 6.82 -25.71
CA ASN A 25 7.23 7.46 -26.90
C ASN A 25 8.46 6.73 -27.47
N SER A 26 9.07 5.81 -26.71
CA SER A 26 10.21 5.01 -27.17
C SER A 26 9.85 4.09 -28.35
N GLN A 27 8.56 3.77 -28.54
CA GLN A 27 8.09 3.01 -29.69
C GLN A 27 7.99 3.84 -30.97
N GLU A 28 7.78 5.16 -30.87
CA GLU A 28 7.67 6.05 -32.05
C GLU A 28 9.04 6.52 -32.57
N PHE A 29 10.08 6.53 -31.73
CA PHE A 29 11.42 7.04 -32.08
C PHE A 29 12.41 5.97 -32.58
N LEU A 30 12.06 4.69 -32.57
CA LEU A 30 12.95 3.58 -32.98
C LEU A 30 12.77 3.12 -34.44
N LEU A 31 12.10 3.90 -35.30
CA LEU A 31 12.06 3.64 -36.74
C LEU A 31 12.88 4.67 -37.55
N PRO A 32 14.21 4.78 -37.39
CA PRO A 32 15.03 5.28 -38.49
C PRO A 32 15.02 4.23 -39.61
N GLN A 33 14.54 4.62 -40.79
CA GLN A 33 14.37 3.75 -41.97
C GLN A 33 15.68 3.22 -42.60
N ASN A 34 16.85 3.49 -42.03
CA ASN A 34 18.13 3.20 -42.68
C ASN A 34 19.07 2.45 -41.73
N ASP A 35 19.52 1.29 -42.23
CA ASP A 35 20.38 0.25 -41.64
C ASP A 35 19.68 -0.70 -40.65
N PHE A 36 19.20 -1.80 -41.23
CA PHE A 36 18.56 -2.93 -40.55
C PHE A 36 19.62 -3.90 -40.03
N ASP A 37 20.03 -3.75 -38.77
CA ASP A 37 20.67 -4.82 -38.01
C ASP A 37 19.59 -5.55 -37.19
N GLU A 38 19.25 -6.77 -37.60
CA GLU A 38 18.21 -7.59 -36.97
C GLU A 38 18.53 -7.90 -35.50
N ASP A 39 19.81 -8.03 -35.16
CA ASP A 39 20.24 -8.34 -33.80
C ASP A 39 20.05 -7.11 -32.89
N GLU A 40 20.40 -5.91 -33.36
CA GLU A 40 20.21 -4.67 -32.61
C GLU A 40 18.72 -4.38 -32.35
N GLN A 41 17.85 -4.67 -33.31
CA GLN A 41 16.40 -4.55 -33.14
C GLN A 41 15.86 -5.51 -32.09
N LEU A 42 16.35 -6.74 -32.04
CA LEU A 42 15.95 -7.72 -31.05
C LEU A 42 16.36 -7.28 -29.63
N TYR A 43 17.59 -6.80 -29.44
CA TYR A 43 18.06 -6.27 -28.16
C TYR A 43 17.22 -5.07 -27.69
N ASN A 44 16.99 -4.09 -28.56
CA ASN A 44 16.17 -2.91 -28.24
C ASN A 44 14.72 -3.28 -27.88
N ALA A 45 14.13 -4.27 -28.56
CA ALA A 45 12.79 -4.75 -28.25
C ALA A 45 12.73 -5.44 -26.88
N VAL A 46 13.74 -6.22 -26.51
CA VAL A 46 13.83 -6.88 -25.19
C VAL A 46 13.97 -5.84 -24.07
N ASP A 47 14.83 -4.84 -24.25
CA ASP A 47 15.04 -3.78 -23.25
C ASP A 47 13.79 -2.91 -23.09
N THR A 48 13.12 -2.58 -24.19
CA THR A 48 11.85 -1.83 -24.15
C THR A 48 10.76 -2.61 -23.42
N GLN A 49 10.64 -3.91 -23.67
CA GLN A 49 9.69 -4.76 -22.94
C GLN A 49 10.03 -4.86 -21.44
N ALA A 50 11.32 -4.93 -21.10
CA ALA A 50 11.76 -4.92 -19.70
C ALA A 50 11.39 -3.60 -19.00
N LEU A 51 11.56 -2.46 -19.69
CA LEU A 51 11.18 -1.14 -19.19
C LEU A 51 9.65 -1.01 -19.00
N ILE A 52 8.85 -1.43 -19.97
CA ILE A 52 7.37 -1.38 -19.87
C ILE A 52 6.88 -2.25 -18.69
N ARG A 53 7.48 -3.42 -18.48
CA ARG A 53 7.15 -4.30 -17.34
C ARG A 53 7.55 -3.66 -16.01
N LYS A 54 8.67 -2.92 -15.97
CA LYS A 54 9.17 -2.26 -14.76
C LYS A 54 8.40 -0.98 -14.42
N TYR A 55 7.89 -0.27 -15.43
CA TYR A 55 7.17 1.00 -15.31
C TYR A 55 5.80 0.93 -16.00
N PRO A 56 4.89 0.05 -15.54
CA PRO A 56 3.58 -0.08 -16.17
C PRO A 56 2.71 1.15 -15.88
N ASN A 57 1.75 1.40 -16.77
CA ASN A 57 0.65 2.29 -16.44
C ASN A 57 -0.21 1.61 -15.38
N ILE A 58 -0.44 2.31 -14.27
CA ILE A 58 -1.17 1.77 -13.13
C ILE A 58 -2.37 2.66 -12.86
N GLU A 59 -3.53 2.05 -12.69
CA GLU A 59 -4.72 2.71 -12.17
C GLU A 59 -4.95 2.24 -10.73
N ILE A 60 -4.90 3.19 -9.78
CA ILE A 60 -5.13 2.92 -8.37
C ILE A 60 -6.57 3.30 -8.04
N PRO A 61 -7.47 2.34 -7.78
CA PRO A 61 -8.86 2.64 -7.46
C PRO A 61 -8.99 3.24 -6.06
N LEU A 62 -9.88 4.22 -5.95
CA LEU A 62 -10.34 4.83 -4.71
C LEU A 62 -11.72 4.27 -4.36
N TYR A 63 -11.83 3.68 -3.19
CA TYR A 63 -13.06 3.05 -2.71
C TYR A 63 -13.71 3.89 -1.63
N LYS A 64 -15.01 4.13 -1.75
CA LYS A 64 -15.86 4.61 -0.65
C LYS A 64 -16.40 3.39 0.10
N ILE A 65 -16.28 3.40 1.41
CA ILE A 65 -16.90 2.38 2.26
C ILE A 65 -18.37 2.71 2.43
N ASP A 66 -19.26 1.73 2.29
CA ASP A 66 -20.71 2.01 2.29
C ASP A 66 -21.24 2.31 3.70
N GLU A 67 -20.62 1.68 4.71
CA GLU A 67 -21.07 1.69 6.11
C GLU A 67 -20.49 2.87 6.92
N GLN A 68 -19.55 3.62 6.35
CA GLN A 68 -18.90 4.76 7.00
C GLN A 68 -18.46 5.78 5.95
N GLU A 69 -18.38 7.07 6.30
CA GLU A 69 -17.81 8.09 5.44
C GLU A 69 -16.27 8.00 5.40
N ALA A 70 -15.77 6.87 4.90
CA ALA A 70 -14.37 6.54 4.81
C ALA A 70 -13.98 6.25 3.36
N LEU A 71 -12.75 6.63 3.02
CA LEU A 71 -12.12 6.28 1.76
C LEU A 71 -11.00 5.28 2.03
N ALA A 72 -10.88 4.29 1.14
CA ALA A 72 -9.84 3.27 1.20
C ALA A 72 -9.11 3.18 -0.13
N MET A 73 -7.80 3.00 -0.05
CA MET A 73 -6.93 2.84 -1.21
C MET A 73 -5.86 1.79 -0.89
N VAL A 74 -5.54 0.95 -1.88
CA VAL A 74 -4.40 0.03 -1.81
C VAL A 74 -3.44 0.46 -2.91
N VAL A 75 -2.34 1.08 -2.50
CA VAL A 75 -1.33 1.57 -3.44
C VAL A 75 -0.32 0.44 -3.71
N PRO A 76 -0.07 0.07 -4.97
CA PRO A 76 0.96 -0.91 -5.30
C PRO A 76 2.36 -0.34 -5.05
N HIS A 77 3.35 -1.22 -4.94
CA HIS A 77 4.74 -0.80 -4.95
C HIS A 77 5.14 -0.26 -6.33
N PHE A 78 5.92 0.82 -6.35
CA PHE A 78 6.48 1.33 -7.59
C PHE A 78 8.00 1.15 -7.59
N ALA A 79 8.54 0.63 -8.69
CA ALA A 79 10.00 0.57 -8.89
C ALA A 79 10.67 1.96 -8.92
N ASN A 80 9.89 3.01 -9.23
CA ASN A 80 10.35 4.40 -9.23
C ASN A 80 9.92 5.11 -7.92
N SER A 81 10.87 5.38 -7.03
CA SER A 81 10.62 6.12 -5.79
C SER A 81 10.15 7.56 -6.01
N ILE A 82 10.47 8.17 -7.16
CA ILE A 82 9.96 9.48 -7.54
C ILE A 82 8.45 9.39 -7.80
N ALA A 83 8.00 8.32 -8.46
CA ALA A 83 6.58 8.09 -8.69
C ALA A 83 5.83 7.87 -7.38
N GLU A 84 6.38 7.09 -6.43
CA GLU A 84 5.82 6.91 -5.10
C GLU A 84 5.58 8.25 -4.39
N ARG A 85 6.58 9.14 -4.44
CA ARG A 85 6.48 10.47 -3.83
C ARG A 85 5.41 11.34 -4.51
N TYR A 86 5.31 11.32 -5.83
CA TYR A 86 4.28 12.07 -6.54
C TYR A 86 2.87 11.55 -6.23
N VAL A 87 2.69 10.23 -6.21
CA VAL A 87 1.42 9.60 -5.83
C VAL A 87 1.06 9.97 -4.39
N ALA A 88 2.00 9.85 -3.44
CA ALA A 88 1.82 10.26 -2.06
C ALA A 88 1.40 11.74 -1.94
N LYS A 89 2.04 12.64 -2.70
CA LYS A 89 1.69 14.06 -2.73
C LYS A 89 0.25 14.27 -3.21
N GLN A 90 -0.18 13.57 -4.27
CA GLN A 90 -1.56 13.68 -4.77
C GLN A 90 -2.58 13.14 -3.77
N ILE A 91 -2.28 12.01 -3.12
CA ILE A 91 -3.13 11.45 -2.05
C ILE A 91 -3.22 12.45 -0.89
N ALA A 92 -2.10 13.03 -0.45
CA ALA A 92 -2.07 13.98 0.66
C ALA A 92 -2.93 15.23 0.42
N LEU A 93 -3.18 15.63 -0.84
CA LEU A 93 -4.08 16.75 -1.14
C LEU A 93 -5.54 16.48 -0.73
N LEU A 94 -5.93 15.21 -0.56
CA LEU A 94 -7.25 14.85 -0.01
C LEU A 94 -7.42 15.29 1.44
N SER A 95 -6.34 15.66 2.15
CA SER A 95 -6.41 16.20 3.52
C SER A 95 -7.18 17.52 3.62
N LYS A 96 -7.43 18.20 2.50
CA LYS A 96 -8.34 19.35 2.44
C LYS A 96 -9.79 18.98 2.76
N GLN A 97 -10.17 17.71 2.56
CA GLN A 97 -11.53 17.20 2.76
C GLN A 97 -11.57 16.12 3.85
N LEU A 98 -10.48 15.38 4.05
CA LEU A 98 -10.38 14.29 5.02
C LEU A 98 -9.77 14.78 6.33
N THR A 99 -10.44 14.44 7.43
CA THR A 99 -10.05 14.87 8.79
C THR A 99 -9.15 13.88 9.49
N GLN A 100 -9.19 12.59 9.13
CA GLN A 100 -8.45 11.51 9.78
C GLN A 100 -7.79 10.58 8.77
N TRP A 101 -6.63 10.04 9.15
CA TRP A 101 -5.80 9.20 8.31
C TRP A 101 -5.43 7.91 9.04
N LEU A 102 -5.71 6.79 8.40
CA LEU A 102 -5.23 5.48 8.84
C LEU A 102 -4.24 4.95 7.81
N ILE A 103 -3.00 4.73 8.23
CA ILE A 103 -1.92 4.21 7.40
C ILE A 103 -1.51 2.85 7.96
N LEU A 104 -1.47 1.85 7.09
CA LEU A 104 -1.08 0.49 7.44
C LEU A 104 0.14 0.12 6.58
N SER A 105 1.31 0.02 7.21
CA SER A 105 2.58 -0.23 6.52
C SER A 105 3.15 -1.61 6.89
N PRO A 106 3.65 -2.40 5.93
CA PRO A 106 4.49 -3.54 6.25
C PRO A 106 5.86 -3.08 6.79
N CYS A 107 6.46 -3.85 7.68
CA CYS A 107 7.86 -3.75 8.10
C CYS A 107 8.30 -5.08 8.71
N GLN A 108 9.57 -5.46 8.54
CA GLN A 108 10.13 -6.59 9.27
C GLN A 108 10.46 -6.13 10.70
N ILE A 109 9.61 -6.54 11.65
CA ILE A 109 9.73 -6.20 13.07
C ILE A 109 10.25 -7.44 13.80
N ASN A 110 11.24 -7.26 14.67
CA ASN A 110 11.78 -8.35 15.47
C ASN A 110 11.06 -8.44 16.84
N ASN A 111 11.35 -9.50 17.61
CA ASN A 111 10.95 -9.67 19.02
C ASN A 111 9.49 -10.07 19.30
N ASN A 112 8.88 -10.91 18.44
CA ASN A 112 7.52 -11.44 18.65
C ASN A 112 6.44 -10.35 18.78
N ILE A 113 6.67 -9.16 18.21
CA ILE A 113 5.67 -8.09 18.15
C ILE A 113 4.97 -8.17 16.80
N SER A 114 3.65 -8.33 16.80
CA SER A 114 2.86 -8.43 15.58
C SER A 114 2.63 -7.07 14.94
N ILE A 115 2.33 -6.04 15.75
CA ILE A 115 2.11 -4.67 15.28
C ILE A 115 2.80 -3.63 16.18
N CYS A 116 3.26 -2.56 15.55
CA CYS A 116 3.74 -1.35 16.22
C CYS A 116 2.96 -0.14 15.70
N ARG A 117 3.00 0.98 16.41
CA ARG A 117 2.60 2.29 15.87
C ARG A 117 3.82 3.16 15.66
N LEU A 118 3.75 4.08 14.70
CA LEU A 118 4.77 5.13 14.62
C LEU A 118 4.63 6.12 15.78
N ASP A 119 5.75 6.66 16.24
CA ASP A 119 5.78 7.74 17.23
C ASP A 119 5.38 9.08 16.60
N LEU A 120 4.11 9.14 16.23
CA LEU A 120 3.42 10.39 15.99
C LEU A 120 2.85 10.79 17.35
N SER A 121 2.78 12.08 17.68
CA SER A 121 2.04 12.58 18.84
C SER A 121 0.51 12.36 18.72
N SER A 122 0.13 11.27 18.05
CA SER A 122 -1.19 10.78 17.76
C SER A 122 -1.86 10.26 19.03
N ARG A 123 -3.18 10.49 19.11
CA ARG A 123 -4.03 9.89 20.14
C ARG A 123 -4.56 8.53 19.71
N MET A 124 -4.28 8.10 18.48
CA MET A 124 -4.72 6.80 17.95
C MET A 124 -3.76 5.68 18.41
N PHE A 125 -4.34 4.54 18.79
CA PHE A 125 -3.60 3.31 19.12
C PHE A 125 -2.63 3.45 20.30
N THR A 126 -2.96 4.24 21.33
CA THR A 126 -2.06 4.49 22.48
C THR A 126 -1.63 3.22 23.22
N ASP A 127 -2.40 2.14 23.11
CA ASP A 127 -2.16 0.81 23.66
C ASP A 127 -1.24 -0.07 22.79
N VAL A 128 -0.92 0.35 21.57
CA VAL A 128 0.02 -0.32 20.66
C VAL A 128 1.44 0.18 20.91
N PRO A 129 2.45 -0.72 21.01
CA PRO A 129 3.83 -0.32 21.25
C PRO A 129 4.38 0.57 20.13
N ILE A 130 5.25 1.50 20.50
CA ILE A 130 5.90 2.42 19.55
C ILE A 130 7.01 1.67 18.80
N LEU A 131 7.10 1.86 17.48
CA LEU A 131 8.17 1.34 16.65
C LEU A 131 9.52 1.90 17.13
N GLN A 132 10.42 1.01 17.54
CA GLN A 132 11.74 1.37 18.04
C GLN A 132 12.82 1.21 16.94
N PRO A 133 13.86 2.06 16.94
CA PRO A 133 15.06 1.81 16.14
C PRO A 133 15.65 0.41 16.41
N PRO A 134 16.24 -0.25 15.39
CA PRO A 134 16.56 0.26 14.06
C PRO A 134 15.42 0.13 13.04
N HIS A 135 14.20 -0.23 13.45
CA HIS A 135 13.09 -0.44 12.52
C HIS A 135 12.50 0.90 12.02
N PHE A 136 12.14 0.94 10.75
CA PHE A 136 11.54 2.10 10.08
C PHE A 136 10.60 1.66 8.95
N ILE A 137 9.72 2.56 8.52
CA ILE A 137 8.89 2.36 7.33
C ILE A 137 9.45 3.09 6.12
N THR A 138 9.16 2.58 4.93
CA THR A 138 9.61 3.16 3.65
C THR A 138 8.46 3.22 2.64
N GLY A 139 8.79 3.57 1.39
CA GLY A 139 7.87 3.52 0.26
C GLY A 139 6.73 4.52 0.35
N ILE A 140 5.56 4.11 -0.16
CA ILE A 140 4.37 4.96 -0.23
C ILE A 140 3.88 5.42 1.14
N CYS A 141 3.89 4.56 2.17
CA CYS A 141 3.39 4.90 3.50
C CYS A 141 4.25 6.01 4.15
N ALA A 142 5.57 5.86 4.09
CA ALA A 142 6.50 6.86 4.62
C ALA A 142 6.43 8.18 3.81
N SER A 143 6.29 8.08 2.49
CA SER A 143 6.13 9.22 1.61
C SER A 143 4.83 9.98 1.89
N LEU A 144 3.71 9.28 2.03
CA LEU A 144 2.42 9.87 2.37
C LEU A 144 2.47 10.58 3.72
N LEU A 145 3.00 9.90 4.74
CA LEU A 145 3.16 10.50 6.06
C LEU A 145 4.01 11.78 6.00
N SER A 146 5.11 11.76 5.25
CA SER A 146 5.97 12.94 5.06
C SER A 146 5.23 14.09 4.39
N GLU A 147 4.41 13.82 3.37
CA GLU A 147 3.62 14.86 2.69
C GLU A 147 2.46 15.38 3.56
N LEU A 148 1.81 14.54 4.36
CA LEU A 148 0.79 14.96 5.33
C LEU A 148 1.38 15.92 6.38
N MET A 149 2.57 15.61 6.90
CA MET A 149 3.27 16.49 7.85
C MET A 149 3.65 17.83 7.22
N LYS A 150 4.10 17.85 5.96
CA LYS A 150 4.39 19.10 5.22
C LYS A 150 3.15 19.97 5.01
N LEU A 151 1.98 19.35 4.89
CA LEU A 151 0.69 20.04 4.79
C LEU A 151 0.13 20.48 6.15
N ASN A 152 0.89 20.31 7.24
CA ASN A 152 0.49 20.63 8.62
C ASN A 152 -0.80 19.93 9.06
N VAL A 153 -1.04 18.70 8.57
CA VAL A 153 -2.10 17.85 9.12
C VAL A 153 -1.76 17.54 10.57
N ASP A 154 -2.71 17.77 11.48
CA ASP A 154 -2.52 17.51 12.91
C ASP A 154 -2.12 16.04 13.14
N PRO A 155 -0.93 15.77 13.73
CA PRO A 155 -0.50 14.41 14.06
C PRO A 155 -1.49 13.63 14.93
N ALA A 156 -2.34 14.34 15.71
CA ALA A 156 -3.42 13.72 16.49
C ALA A 156 -4.42 12.93 15.63
N ASN A 157 -4.56 13.30 14.37
CA ASN A 157 -5.51 12.71 13.41
C ASN A 157 -4.88 11.67 12.48
N ILE A 158 -3.61 11.32 12.68
CA ILE A 158 -2.91 10.33 11.86
C ILE A 158 -2.60 9.11 12.73
N GLY A 159 -3.23 7.99 12.40
CA GLY A 159 -2.92 6.68 12.96
C GLY A 159 -2.09 5.89 11.97
N ALA A 160 -0.85 5.56 12.32
CA ALA A 160 0.03 4.75 11.49
C ALA A 160 0.40 3.45 12.22
N LEU A 161 -0.16 2.34 11.76
CA LEU A 161 0.19 1.00 12.24
C LEU A 161 1.20 0.35 11.29
N VAL A 162 2.20 -0.29 11.89
CA VAL A 162 3.26 -1.01 11.21
C VAL A 162 3.05 -2.48 11.54
N LEU A 163 2.82 -3.28 10.51
CA LEU A 163 2.50 -4.71 10.63
C LEU A 163 3.75 -5.51 10.35
N ASN A 164 4.01 -6.51 11.20
CA ASN A 164 5.11 -7.43 10.97
C ASN A 164 4.92 -8.18 9.64
N SER A 165 5.98 -8.20 8.83
CA SER A 165 5.98 -8.80 7.51
C SER A 165 7.38 -9.18 7.08
N GLU A 166 7.47 -10.16 6.19
CA GLU A 166 8.74 -10.60 5.59
C GLU A 166 8.71 -10.46 4.07
N GLY A 167 9.88 -10.42 3.44
CA GLY A 167 10.01 -10.38 1.99
C GLY A 167 10.51 -9.05 1.45
N GLN A 168 10.61 -8.97 0.12
CA GLN A 168 11.09 -7.79 -0.59
C GLN A 168 9.94 -6.78 -0.78
N PRO A 169 10.23 -5.47 -0.91
CA PRO A 169 9.23 -4.46 -1.21
C PRO A 169 8.34 -4.82 -2.41
N GLY A 170 7.02 -4.72 -2.23
CA GLY A 170 6.02 -5.10 -3.23
C GLY A 170 5.64 -6.60 -3.26
N PHE A 171 6.36 -7.43 -2.51
CA PHE A 171 6.12 -8.88 -2.39
C PHE A 171 6.07 -9.31 -0.91
N GLU A 172 5.77 -8.39 0.00
CA GLU A 172 5.76 -8.64 1.42
C GLU A 172 4.66 -9.63 1.80
N LYS A 173 5.05 -10.68 2.52
CA LYS A 173 4.14 -11.58 3.21
C LYS A 173 3.91 -11.03 4.61
N ILE A 174 2.72 -10.49 4.82
CA ILE A 174 2.30 -9.96 6.12
C ILE A 174 1.91 -11.12 7.02
N ASP A 175 2.37 -11.07 8.27
CA ASP A 175 1.98 -12.04 9.27
C ASP A 175 0.46 -11.99 9.52
N ALA A 176 -0.15 -13.16 9.66
CA ALA A 176 -1.60 -13.25 9.78
C ALA A 176 -2.11 -12.70 11.11
N ASP A 177 -1.35 -12.92 12.19
CA ASP A 177 -1.71 -12.40 13.51
C ASP A 177 -1.52 -10.88 13.53
N ALA A 178 -0.46 -10.37 12.90
CA ALA A 178 -0.29 -8.93 12.67
C ALA A 178 -1.46 -8.29 11.91
N LEU A 179 -1.93 -8.94 10.84
CA LEU A 179 -3.07 -8.45 10.06
C LEU A 179 -4.37 -8.46 10.88
N MET A 180 -4.62 -9.52 11.64
CA MET A 180 -5.81 -9.63 12.50
C MET A 180 -5.77 -8.63 13.65
N GLU A 181 -4.62 -8.44 14.29
CA GLU A 181 -4.44 -7.48 15.38
C GLU A 181 -4.60 -6.03 14.87
N ALA A 182 -3.99 -5.70 13.73
CA ALA A 182 -4.21 -4.41 13.08
C ALA A 182 -5.70 -4.17 12.76
N ALA A 183 -6.41 -5.21 12.31
CA ALA A 183 -7.85 -5.13 12.07
C ALA A 183 -8.64 -4.89 13.34
N GLU A 184 -8.32 -5.60 14.42
CA GLU A 184 -8.99 -5.43 15.70
C GLU A 184 -8.88 -3.98 16.20
N LYS A 185 -7.71 -3.37 16.02
CA LYS A 185 -7.46 -1.97 16.42
C LYS A 185 -8.12 -0.96 15.49
N SER A 186 -8.15 -1.22 14.18
CA SER A 186 -8.45 -0.19 13.19
C SER A 186 -9.77 -0.35 12.43
N ALA A 187 -10.45 -1.50 12.53
CA ALA A 187 -11.66 -1.78 11.75
C ALA A 187 -12.81 -0.80 12.03
N SER A 188 -12.96 -0.31 13.26
CA SER A 188 -14.01 0.68 13.60
C SER A 188 -13.83 2.02 12.87
N PHE A 189 -12.60 2.40 12.50
CA PHE A 189 -12.35 3.58 11.67
C PHE A 189 -12.80 3.36 10.22
N LEU A 190 -12.79 2.12 9.75
CA LEU A 190 -13.12 1.76 8.37
C LEU A 190 -14.61 1.46 8.18
N VAL A 191 -15.18 0.59 9.02
CA VAL A 191 -16.55 0.06 8.87
C VAL A 191 -17.50 0.44 10.02
N GLY A 192 -17.01 1.17 11.03
CA GLY A 192 -17.79 1.53 12.20
C GLY A 192 -17.92 0.41 13.23
N GLU A 193 -18.32 0.78 14.44
CA GLU A 193 -18.35 -0.15 15.58
C GLU A 193 -19.41 -1.25 15.40
N GLN A 194 -20.54 -0.93 14.75
CA GLN A 194 -21.64 -1.87 14.54
C GLN A 194 -21.25 -3.02 13.60
N SER A 195 -20.43 -2.74 12.58
CA SER A 195 -20.02 -3.74 11.59
C SER A 195 -18.66 -4.38 11.87
N LYS A 196 -17.90 -3.84 12.83
CA LYS A 196 -16.56 -4.31 13.21
C LYS A 196 -16.50 -5.83 13.37
N GLN A 197 -17.38 -6.43 14.18
CA GLN A 197 -17.34 -7.87 14.45
C GLN A 197 -17.58 -8.72 13.20
N LYS A 198 -18.54 -8.32 12.35
CA LYS A 198 -18.86 -9.01 11.08
C LYS A 198 -17.68 -8.92 10.11
N PHE A 199 -17.06 -7.75 10.03
CA PHE A 199 -15.86 -7.52 9.22
C PHE A 199 -14.70 -8.42 9.67
N LEU A 200 -14.39 -8.43 10.98
CA LEU A 200 -13.31 -9.24 11.53
C LEU A 200 -13.52 -10.75 11.31
N LYS A 201 -14.76 -11.22 11.47
CA LYS A 201 -15.10 -12.63 11.19
C LYS A 201 -14.83 -12.98 9.73
N THR A 202 -15.24 -12.12 8.80
CA THR A 202 -15.03 -12.30 7.37
C THR A 202 -13.54 -12.27 7.03
N LEU A 203 -12.79 -11.30 7.58
CA LEU A 203 -11.35 -11.18 7.39
C LEU A 203 -10.61 -12.43 7.91
N SER A 204 -10.95 -12.91 9.10
CA SER A 204 -10.34 -14.10 9.70
C SER A 204 -10.49 -15.34 8.82
N LEU A 205 -11.66 -15.54 8.22
CA LEU A 205 -11.90 -16.65 7.29
C LEU A 205 -11.02 -16.57 6.04
N THR A 206 -10.76 -15.35 5.54
CA THR A 206 -9.92 -15.11 4.37
C THR A 206 -8.44 -15.28 4.70
N VAL A 207 -7.97 -14.73 5.81
CA VAL A 207 -6.56 -14.79 6.24
C VAL A 207 -6.14 -16.24 6.51
N ARG A 208 -6.99 -17.04 7.17
CA ARG A 208 -6.72 -18.47 7.40
C ARG A 208 -6.60 -19.27 6.10
N LYS A 209 -7.44 -18.97 5.10
CA LYS A 209 -7.37 -19.61 3.78
C LYS A 209 -6.07 -19.27 3.04
N ILE A 210 -5.62 -18.01 3.11
CA ILE A 210 -4.37 -17.57 2.51
C ILE A 210 -3.18 -18.30 3.16
N ASN A 211 -3.14 -18.41 4.49
CA ASN A 211 -2.09 -19.16 5.17
C ASN A 211 -2.08 -20.64 4.79
N SER A 212 -3.24 -21.29 4.69
CA SER A 212 -3.33 -22.71 4.29
C SER A 212 -2.89 -22.98 2.84
N ALA A 213 -3.00 -22.00 1.95
CA ALA A 213 -2.56 -22.12 0.55
C ALA A 213 -1.07 -21.79 0.37
N VAL A 214 -0.48 -21.00 1.27
CA VAL A 214 0.93 -20.58 1.24
C VAL A 214 1.83 -21.54 2.03
N THR A 215 1.27 -22.39 2.89
CA THR A 215 1.98 -23.56 3.41
C THR A 215 1.97 -24.66 2.34
N SER A 216 2.96 -24.67 1.45
CA SER A 216 3.24 -25.74 0.47
C SER A 216 3.56 -27.10 1.12
N GLY A 217 3.23 -27.31 2.40
CA GLY A 217 3.69 -28.44 3.21
C GLY A 217 5.18 -28.36 3.59
N MET A 218 5.88 -27.26 3.28
CA MET A 218 7.32 -27.13 3.60
C MET A 218 7.63 -26.94 5.09
N TYR A 219 6.68 -26.40 5.85
CA TYR A 219 6.82 -26.22 7.30
C TYR A 219 5.62 -26.91 7.96
N ILE A 220 5.88 -28.09 8.52
CA ILE A 220 4.96 -28.90 9.33
C ILE A 220 5.46 -28.84 10.77
#